data_AF-A0A4Z1P0K0-F1
#
_entry.id   AF-A0A4Z1P0K0-F1
#
_cell.length_a   1.000
_cell.length_b   1.000
_cell.length_c   1.000
_cell.angle_alpha   90.00
_cell.angle_beta   90.00
_cell.angle_gamma   90.00
#
_symmetry.space_group_name_H-M   'P 1'
#
loop_
_entity.id
_entity.type
_entity.pdbx_description
1 polymer ?
#
loop_
_entity_poly.entity_id
_entity_poly.type
_entity_poly.pdbx_seq_one_letter_code
_entity_poly.pdbx_strand_id
1 'polypeptide(L)'
;MIVLVCVPAWGHGWAVFAWTLWWMDSLLAMACCFHLTWVMMTHRRPELAEMTALYLIPIVAIVIAATSGGLVASSLTNEDHKLWTLVISYIFWGIGTPLSWIILTMYFMRMTMYKPLEREVIVSLLLPIGPLGLSGFSIIVLGKLARHVFPLTGTVPGMAQAGAMFYLVGLMLGLVLWSFAVQWFVIAVVMMATASSFPFNMGWWGFIFPVGIFTLLTISISEEFDFRFFKILSCVLAGVCVLAWVGIAVRTIKRVISGKMFFAPCLGTDLFGKKAPAK
;
A
#
# COMPACT_ATOMS: atom_id res chain seq x y z
N MET A 1 6.73 12.11 0.78
CA MET A 1 8.05 12.75 0.91
C MET A 1 7.96 14.27 0.84
N ILE A 2 7.34 14.86 -0.19
CA ILE A 2 7.18 16.34 -0.27
C ILE A 2 6.54 16.91 1.01
N VAL A 3 5.41 16.34 1.44
CA VAL A 3 4.73 16.74 2.68
C VAL A 3 5.60 16.58 3.92
N LEU A 4 6.36 15.48 4.03
CA LEU A 4 7.09 15.13 5.25
C LEU A 4 8.45 15.83 5.37
N VAL A 5 9.05 16.23 4.25
CA VAL A 5 10.44 16.75 4.20
C VAL A 5 10.46 18.19 3.66
N CYS A 6 9.82 18.43 2.51
CA CYS A 6 9.88 19.72 1.84
C CYS A 6 9.02 20.78 2.53
N VAL A 7 7.83 20.41 3.02
CA VAL A 7 6.94 21.39 3.69
C VAL A 7 7.55 21.93 4.98
N PRO A 8 8.09 21.11 5.90
CA PRO A 8 8.76 21.64 7.10
C PRO A 8 10.00 22.49 6.77
N ALA A 9 10.74 22.13 5.71
CA ALA A 9 11.99 22.82 5.36
C ALA A 9 11.77 24.13 4.57
N TRP A 10 10.77 24.16 3.69
CA TRP A 10 10.59 25.21 2.68
C TRP A 10 9.20 25.86 2.68
N GLY A 11 8.30 25.43 3.58
CA GLY A 11 7.05 26.11 3.88
C GLY A 11 5.89 25.84 2.91
N HIS A 12 4.92 26.75 2.94
CA HIS A 12 3.56 26.53 2.41
C HIS A 12 3.49 26.29 0.90
N GLY A 13 4.38 26.88 0.09
CA GLY A 13 4.39 26.67 -1.36
C GLY A 13 4.52 25.20 -1.75
N TRP A 14 5.27 24.42 -0.96
CA TRP A 14 5.43 22.97 -1.18
C TRP A 14 4.20 22.17 -0.75
N ALA A 15 3.40 22.68 0.18
CA ALA A 15 2.13 22.06 0.56
C ALA A 15 1.10 22.20 -0.57
N VAL A 16 1.04 23.37 -1.21
CA VAL A 16 0.20 23.61 -2.39
C VAL A 16 0.68 22.73 -3.56
N PHE A 17 1.99 22.64 -3.78
CA PHE A 17 2.55 21.74 -4.81
C PHE A 17 2.24 20.27 -4.54
N ALA A 18 2.34 19.80 -3.29
CA ALA A 18 1.93 18.44 -2.93
C ALA A 18 0.43 18.21 -3.20
N TRP A 19 -0.40 19.23 -2.95
CA TRP A 19 -1.84 19.17 -3.17
C TRP A 19 -2.23 19.17 -4.65
N THR A 20 -1.52 19.91 -5.50
CA THR A 20 -1.75 19.84 -6.96
C THR A 20 -1.35 18.48 -7.53
N LEU A 21 -0.22 17.93 -7.09
CA LEU A 21 0.18 16.56 -7.44
C LEU A 21 -0.84 15.53 -6.96
N TRP A 22 -1.38 15.72 -5.76
CA TRP A 22 -2.39 14.83 -5.20
C TRP A 22 -3.67 14.82 -6.04
N TRP A 23 -4.14 15.96 -6.56
CA TRP A 23 -5.30 15.98 -7.46
C TRP A 23 -5.07 15.21 -8.75
N MET A 24 -3.89 15.34 -9.36
CA MET A 24 -3.53 14.58 -10.56
C MET A 24 -3.47 13.07 -10.27
N ASP A 25 -2.82 12.68 -9.17
CA ASP A 25 -2.75 11.29 -8.69
C ASP A 25 -4.16 10.72 -8.42
N SER A 26 -5.01 11.50 -7.76
CA SER A 26 -6.39 11.13 -7.42
C SER A 26 -7.23 10.82 -8.65
N LEU A 27 -7.16 11.65 -9.69
CA LEU A 27 -7.89 11.44 -10.95
C LEU A 27 -7.39 10.20 -11.68
N LEU A 28 -6.08 9.99 -11.72
CA LEU A 28 -5.48 8.80 -12.36
C LEU A 28 -5.82 7.53 -11.58
N ALA A 29 -5.69 7.54 -10.26
CA ALA A 29 -6.00 6.41 -9.40
C ALA A 29 -7.48 6.01 -9.51
N MET A 30 -8.38 6.99 -9.53
CA MET A 30 -9.80 6.76 -9.75
C MET A 30 -10.08 6.15 -11.13
N ALA A 31 -9.50 6.74 -12.19
CA ALA A 31 -9.65 6.22 -13.55
C ALA A 31 -9.13 4.78 -13.67
N CYS A 32 -7.97 4.47 -13.10
CA CYS A 32 -7.40 3.12 -13.08
C CYS A 32 -8.28 2.13 -12.31
N CYS A 33 -8.77 2.51 -11.12
CA CYS A 33 -9.62 1.65 -10.31
C CYS A 33 -10.93 1.32 -11.05
N PHE A 34 -11.62 2.34 -11.58
CA PHE A 34 -12.88 2.13 -12.31
C PHE A 34 -12.68 1.38 -13.63
N HIS A 35 -11.64 1.73 -14.39
CA HIS A 35 -11.31 1.04 -15.63
C HIS A 35 -11.02 -0.45 -15.39
N LEU A 36 -10.25 -0.79 -14.35
CA LEU A 36 -10.00 -2.19 -14.02
C LEU A 36 -11.29 -2.92 -13.66
N THR A 37 -12.14 -2.36 -12.80
CA THR A 37 -13.40 -3.00 -12.43
C THR A 37 -14.31 -3.21 -13.65
N TRP A 38 -14.35 -2.25 -14.56
CA TRP A 38 -15.07 -2.37 -15.82
C TRP A 38 -14.52 -3.48 -16.71
N VAL A 39 -13.19 -3.55 -16.88
CA VAL A 39 -12.52 -4.59 -17.67
C VAL A 39 -12.78 -5.97 -17.06
N MET A 40 -12.71 -6.12 -15.74
CA MET A 40 -12.99 -7.40 -15.06
C MET A 40 -14.44 -7.88 -15.26
N MET A 41 -15.41 -6.96 -15.31
CA MET A 41 -16.82 -7.30 -15.52
C MET A 41 -17.16 -7.60 -16.99
N THR A 42 -16.48 -6.94 -17.94
CA THR A 42 -16.72 -7.09 -19.38
C THR A 42 -15.93 -8.24 -19.99
N HIS A 43 -14.66 -8.40 -19.62
CA HIS A 43 -13.78 -9.45 -20.10
C HIS A 43 -13.74 -10.60 -19.11
N ARG A 44 -14.75 -11.46 -19.18
CA ARG A 44 -14.89 -12.62 -18.30
C ARG A 44 -13.79 -13.63 -18.59
N ARG A 45 -12.98 -13.91 -17.57
CA ARG A 45 -12.04 -15.05 -17.56
C ARG A 45 -12.84 -16.31 -17.23
N PRO A 46 -12.69 -17.41 -17.99
CA PRO A 46 -13.51 -18.60 -17.79
C PRO A 46 -13.14 -19.38 -16.52
N GLU A 47 -11.91 -19.25 -16.02
CA GLU A 47 -11.41 -20.05 -14.89
C GLU A 47 -10.89 -19.20 -13.73
N LEU A 48 -11.27 -19.57 -12.51
CA LEU A 48 -10.77 -18.99 -11.26
C LEU A 48 -9.26 -19.27 -11.05
N ALA A 49 -8.73 -20.32 -11.68
CA ALA A 49 -7.32 -20.69 -11.61
C ALA A 49 -6.37 -19.61 -12.14
N GLU A 50 -6.84 -18.81 -13.12
CA GLU A 50 -6.09 -17.69 -13.72
C GLU A 50 -6.10 -16.43 -12.84
N MET A 51 -6.81 -16.44 -11.72
CA MET A 51 -6.85 -15.29 -10.84
C MET A 51 -5.51 -15.08 -10.14
N THR A 52 -4.97 -13.87 -10.26
CA THR A 52 -3.72 -13.46 -9.60
C THR A 52 -3.97 -12.32 -8.62
N ALA A 53 -3.08 -12.19 -7.63
CA ALA A 53 -3.11 -11.05 -6.70
C ALA A 53 -2.71 -9.72 -7.37
N LEU A 54 -2.27 -9.74 -8.63
CA LEU A 54 -1.95 -8.52 -9.41
C LEU A 54 -3.17 -7.63 -9.63
N TYR A 55 -4.39 -8.19 -9.58
CA TYR A 55 -5.63 -7.40 -9.63
C TYR A 55 -5.76 -6.39 -8.49
N LEU A 56 -5.03 -6.58 -7.38
CA LEU A 56 -4.99 -5.62 -6.29
C LEU A 56 -4.24 -4.34 -6.66
N ILE A 57 -3.31 -4.35 -7.62
CA ILE A 57 -2.41 -3.21 -7.87
C ILE A 57 -3.19 -1.93 -8.25
N PRO A 58 -4.10 -1.94 -9.25
CA PRO A 58 -4.84 -0.71 -9.60
C PRO A 58 -5.89 -0.32 -8.56
N ILE A 59 -6.44 -1.28 -7.81
CA ILE A 59 -7.41 -1.00 -6.74
C ILE A 59 -6.71 -0.35 -5.53
N VAL A 60 -5.50 -0.80 -5.21
CA VAL A 60 -4.71 -0.21 -4.14
C VAL A 60 -4.32 1.23 -4.45
N ALA A 61 -4.20 1.62 -5.73
CA ALA A 61 -3.88 3.00 -6.12
C ALA A 61 -4.87 4.03 -5.54
N ILE A 62 -6.19 3.76 -5.56
CA ILE A 62 -7.18 4.69 -4.99
C ILE A 62 -7.09 4.75 -3.45
N VAL A 63 -6.70 3.66 -2.79
CA VAL A 63 -6.44 3.65 -1.33
C VAL A 63 -5.15 4.41 -1.00
N ILE A 64 -4.14 4.36 -1.88
CA ILE A 64 -2.93 5.17 -1.75
C ILE A 64 -3.30 6.64 -1.86
N ALA A 65 -4.13 7.02 -2.83
CA ALA A 65 -4.63 8.39 -2.98
C ALA A 65 -5.42 8.86 -1.75
N ALA A 66 -6.23 7.99 -1.13
CA ALA A 66 -6.90 8.29 0.14
C ALA A 66 -5.90 8.59 1.26
N THR A 67 -4.89 7.73 1.41
CA THR A 67 -3.87 7.85 2.46
C THR A 67 -3.01 9.09 2.28
N SER A 68 -2.53 9.33 1.05
CA SER A 68 -1.73 10.49 0.71
C SER A 68 -2.53 11.78 0.86
N GLY A 69 -3.84 11.76 0.58
CA GLY A 69 -4.75 12.89 0.79
C GLY A 69 -4.83 13.31 2.25
N GLY A 70 -4.93 12.35 3.17
CA GLY A 70 -4.86 12.64 4.61
C GLY A 70 -3.54 13.31 5.02
N LEU A 71 -2.41 12.83 4.49
CA LEU A 71 -1.10 13.43 4.75
C LEU A 71 -0.99 14.85 4.16
N VAL A 72 -1.40 15.03 2.90
CA VAL A 72 -1.36 16.33 2.22
C VAL A 72 -2.24 17.35 2.94
N ALA A 73 -3.47 16.97 3.28
CA ALA A 73 -4.41 17.83 3.99
C ALA A 73 -3.86 18.29 5.35
N SER A 74 -3.12 17.44 6.06
CA SER A 74 -2.48 17.85 7.33
C SER A 74 -1.51 19.03 7.19
N SER A 75 -0.97 19.26 5.99
CA SER A 75 -0.01 20.34 5.69
C SER A 75 -0.60 21.61 5.08
N LEU A 76 -1.89 21.59 4.75
CA LEU A 76 -2.59 22.76 4.20
C LEU A 76 -2.85 23.80 5.30
N THR A 77 -3.10 25.05 4.90
CA THR A 77 -3.48 26.14 5.81
C THR A 77 -4.97 26.44 5.73
N ASN A 78 -5.52 26.45 4.51
CA ASN A 78 -6.94 26.68 4.24
C ASN A 78 -7.80 25.52 4.77
N GLU A 79 -8.79 25.83 5.62
CA GLU A 79 -9.66 24.86 6.29
C GLU A 79 -10.62 24.14 5.32
N ASP A 80 -11.16 24.84 4.32
CA ASP A 80 -12.03 24.24 3.31
C ASP A 80 -11.28 23.22 2.45
N HIS A 81 -10.04 23.55 2.05
CA HIS A 81 -9.21 22.63 1.29
C HIS A 81 -8.85 21.39 2.11
N LYS A 82 -8.61 21.54 3.43
CA LYS A 82 -8.43 20.40 4.33
C LYS A 82 -9.68 19.53 4.36
N LEU A 83 -10.84 20.15 4.50
CA LEU A 83 -12.11 19.45 4.63
C LEU A 83 -12.45 18.66 3.37
N TRP A 84 -12.40 19.28 2.19
CA TRP A 84 -12.72 18.58 0.95
C TRP A 84 -11.72 17.45 0.67
N THR A 85 -10.43 17.69 0.89
CA THR A 85 -9.40 16.65 0.73
C THR A 85 -9.63 15.48 1.68
N LEU A 86 -10.01 15.75 2.93
CA LEU A 86 -10.35 14.73 3.93
C LEU A 86 -11.59 13.91 3.49
N VAL A 87 -12.68 14.58 3.09
CA VAL A 87 -13.93 13.92 2.68
C VAL A 87 -13.71 13.06 1.43
N ILE A 88 -13.01 13.60 0.42
CA ILE A 88 -12.67 12.85 -0.80
C ILE A 88 -11.79 11.63 -0.45
N SER A 89 -10.85 11.79 0.48
CA SER A 89 -10.01 10.68 0.92
C SER A 89 -10.82 9.57 1.60
N TYR A 90 -11.83 9.91 2.41
CA TYR A 90 -12.76 8.91 2.95
C TYR A 90 -13.56 8.20 1.85
N ILE A 91 -13.99 8.92 0.81
CA ILE A 91 -14.69 8.32 -0.35
C ILE A 91 -13.76 7.35 -1.07
N PHE A 92 -12.52 7.73 -1.34
CA PHE A 92 -11.52 6.87 -2.00
C PHE A 92 -11.21 5.62 -1.18
N TRP A 93 -11.07 5.77 0.13
CA TRP A 93 -10.91 4.64 1.04
C TRP A 93 -12.11 3.71 0.98
N GLY A 94 -13.33 4.26 0.97
CA GLY A 94 -14.59 3.52 0.88
C GLY A 94 -14.82 2.82 -0.47
N ILE A 95 -14.18 3.29 -1.56
CA ILE A 95 -14.18 2.61 -2.85
C ILE A 95 -13.14 1.49 -2.85
N GLY A 96 -11.88 1.82 -2.55
CA GLY A 96 -10.77 0.89 -2.74
C GLY A 96 -10.70 -0.24 -1.70
N THR A 97 -11.04 0.04 -0.44
CA THR A 97 -10.92 -0.96 0.63
C THR A 97 -11.90 -2.14 0.46
N PRO A 98 -13.21 -1.91 0.26
CA PRO A 98 -14.15 -3.01 0.06
C PRO A 98 -13.87 -3.79 -1.22
N LEU A 99 -13.51 -3.11 -2.32
CA LEU A 99 -13.10 -3.77 -3.56
C LEU A 99 -11.88 -4.67 -3.34
N SER A 100 -10.90 -4.21 -2.57
CA SER A 100 -9.72 -5.02 -2.22
C SER A 100 -10.10 -6.28 -1.44
N TRP A 101 -11.13 -6.22 -0.58
CA TRP A 101 -11.59 -7.38 0.19
C TRP A 101 -12.31 -8.42 -0.68
N ILE A 102 -13.07 -7.99 -1.68
CA ILE A 102 -13.69 -8.90 -2.67
C ILE A 102 -12.59 -9.67 -3.39
N ILE A 103 -11.58 -8.97 -3.90
CA ILE A 103 -10.43 -9.60 -4.58
C ILE A 103 -9.64 -10.50 -3.62
N LEU A 104 -9.42 -10.07 -2.38
CA LEU A 104 -8.70 -10.88 -1.41
C LEU A 104 -9.44 -12.18 -1.08
N THR A 105 -10.76 -12.14 -0.99
CA THR A 105 -11.61 -13.31 -0.74
C THR A 105 -11.51 -14.32 -1.87
N MET A 106 -11.62 -13.84 -3.12
CA MET A 106 -11.46 -14.70 -4.30
C MET A 106 -10.04 -15.26 -4.41
N TYR A 107 -9.02 -14.47 -4.07
CA TYR A 107 -7.63 -14.92 -4.05
C TYR A 107 -7.39 -15.98 -2.98
N PHE A 108 -7.97 -15.82 -1.78
CA PHE A 108 -7.94 -16.84 -0.73
C PHE A 108 -8.58 -18.15 -1.20
N MET A 109 -9.76 -18.09 -1.83
CA MET A 109 -10.42 -19.26 -2.41
C MET A 109 -9.56 -19.93 -3.51
N ARG A 110 -8.90 -19.14 -4.35
CA ARG A 110 -7.97 -19.65 -5.37
C ARG A 110 -6.78 -20.37 -4.74
N MET A 111 -6.23 -19.84 -3.65
CA MET A 111 -5.09 -20.43 -2.94
C MET A 111 -5.44 -21.75 -2.23
N THR A 112 -6.69 -21.94 -1.81
CA THR A 112 -7.13 -23.18 -1.17
C THR A 112 -7.53 -24.27 -2.16
N MET A 113 -8.00 -23.90 -3.36
CA MET A 113 -8.52 -24.85 -4.36
C MET A 113 -7.50 -25.26 -5.42
N TYR A 114 -6.51 -24.41 -5.73
CA TYR A 114 -5.57 -24.64 -6.83
C TYR A 114 -4.11 -24.62 -6.36
N LYS A 115 -3.25 -25.29 -7.13
CA LYS A 115 -1.80 -25.30 -6.87
C LYS A 115 -1.23 -23.87 -6.88
N PRO A 116 -0.21 -23.57 -6.05
CA PRO A 116 0.51 -22.30 -6.10
C PRO A 116 1.13 -22.05 -7.49
N LEU A 117 1.09 -20.81 -7.99
CA LEU A 117 1.64 -20.42 -9.31
C LEU A 117 3.19 -20.52 -9.33
N GLU A 118 3.76 -21.49 -10.05
CA GLU A 118 5.19 -21.86 -10.05
C GLU A 118 6.22 -20.72 -10.21
N ARG A 119 5.86 -19.57 -10.80
CA ARG A 119 6.79 -18.44 -11.05
C ARG A 119 6.49 -17.18 -10.25
N GLU A 120 5.40 -17.13 -9.48
CA GLU A 120 4.92 -15.93 -8.80
C GLU A 120 4.78 -16.11 -7.27
N VAL A 121 5.05 -17.31 -6.74
CA VAL A 121 4.64 -17.69 -5.38
C VAL A 121 5.11 -16.72 -4.31
N ILE A 122 6.33 -16.19 -4.34
CA ILE A 122 6.88 -15.60 -3.12
C ILE A 122 6.51 -14.12 -2.94
N VAL A 123 6.65 -13.30 -3.98
CA VAL A 123 6.29 -11.87 -3.91
C VAL A 123 4.78 -11.69 -3.79
N SER A 124 4.01 -12.56 -4.46
CA SER A 124 2.54 -12.47 -4.43
C SER A 124 1.94 -12.82 -3.07
N LEU A 125 2.62 -13.64 -2.25
CA LEU A 125 2.16 -13.98 -0.90
C LEU A 125 2.12 -12.78 0.05
N LEU A 126 2.91 -11.74 -0.20
CA LEU A 126 2.85 -10.49 0.57
C LEU A 126 1.81 -9.51 0.03
N LEU A 127 1.28 -9.72 -1.18
CA LEU A 127 0.30 -8.79 -1.78
C LEU A 127 -0.96 -8.60 -0.93
N PRO A 128 -1.53 -9.62 -0.25
CA PRO A 128 -2.62 -9.43 0.71
C PRO A 128 -2.36 -8.42 1.83
N ILE A 129 -1.11 -8.28 2.27
CA ILE A 129 -0.70 -7.36 3.34
C ILE A 129 -0.80 -5.91 2.86
N GLY A 130 -0.59 -5.68 1.56
CA GLY A 130 -0.71 -4.36 0.93
C GLY A 130 -2.04 -3.68 1.21
N PRO A 131 -3.19 -4.18 0.72
CA PRO A 131 -4.49 -3.55 0.93
C PRO A 131 -4.91 -3.57 2.40
N LEU A 132 -4.62 -4.62 3.17
CA LEU A 132 -4.99 -4.67 4.59
C LEU A 132 -4.23 -3.63 5.41
N GLY A 133 -2.90 -3.63 5.30
CA GLY A 133 -2.03 -2.70 6.00
C GLY A 133 -2.27 -1.26 5.56
N LEU A 134 -2.46 -1.02 4.25
CA LEU A 134 -2.65 0.32 3.72
C LEU A 134 -4.01 0.86 4.14
N SER A 135 -5.07 0.07 4.05
CA SER A 135 -6.40 0.49 4.46
C SER A 135 -6.45 0.78 5.96
N GLY A 136 -5.75 -0.01 6.78
CA GLY A 136 -5.62 0.22 8.21
C GLY A 136 -4.83 1.49 8.53
N PHE A 137 -3.72 1.73 7.84
CA PHE A 137 -2.92 2.94 8.02
C PHE A 137 -3.71 4.18 7.57
N SER A 138 -4.37 4.08 6.42
CA SER A 138 -5.20 5.14 5.84
C SER A 138 -6.30 5.59 6.81
N ILE A 139 -7.09 4.65 7.35
CA ILE A 139 -8.21 5.01 8.21
C ILE A 139 -7.76 5.64 9.53
N ILE A 140 -6.60 5.25 10.06
CA ILE A 140 -5.99 5.90 11.23
C ILE A 140 -5.58 7.33 10.86
N VAL A 141 -4.87 7.54 9.75
CA VAL A 141 -4.44 8.87 9.29
C VAL A 141 -5.64 9.80 9.07
N LEU A 142 -6.68 9.32 8.40
CA LEU A 142 -7.90 10.09 8.18
C LEU A 142 -8.64 10.38 9.49
N GLY A 143 -8.69 9.41 10.41
CA GLY A 143 -9.27 9.59 11.75
C GLY A 143 -8.54 10.66 12.56
N LYS A 144 -7.21 10.64 12.58
CA LYS A 144 -6.39 11.70 13.23
C LYS A 144 -6.72 13.06 12.65
N LEU A 145 -6.80 13.18 11.33
CA LEU A 145 -7.12 14.44 10.66
C LEU A 145 -8.56 14.90 10.94
N ALA A 146 -9.54 13.99 10.92
CA ALA A 146 -10.94 14.29 11.23
C ALA A 146 -11.13 14.84 12.64
N ARG A 147 -10.36 14.34 13.62
CA ARG A 147 -10.36 14.86 15.00
C ARG A 147 -10.00 16.34 15.09
N HIS A 148 -9.14 16.81 14.19
CA HIS A 148 -8.70 18.21 14.16
C HIS A 148 -9.57 19.09 13.25
N VAL A 149 -10.03 18.57 12.11
CA VAL A 149 -10.74 19.38 11.10
C VAL A 149 -12.21 19.58 11.45
N PHE A 150 -12.93 18.52 11.84
CA PHE A 150 -14.38 18.59 12.03
C PHE A 150 -14.87 19.60 13.10
N PRO A 151 -14.15 19.82 14.22
CA PRO A 151 -14.53 20.86 15.17
C PRO A 151 -14.41 22.29 14.63
N LEU A 152 -13.50 22.53 13.68
CA LEU A 152 -13.25 23.86 13.10
C LEU A 152 -14.30 24.22 12.05
N THR A 153 -14.70 23.24 11.25
CA THR A 153 -15.57 23.44 10.08
C THR A 153 -17.05 23.22 10.36
N GLY A 154 -17.43 22.71 11.53
CA GLY A 154 -18.83 22.44 11.88
C GLY A 154 -19.53 21.45 10.94
N THR A 155 -18.76 20.57 10.28
CA THR A 155 -19.22 19.76 9.14
C THR A 155 -20.35 18.78 9.47
N VAL A 156 -20.41 18.29 10.71
CA VAL A 156 -21.48 17.41 11.17
C VAL A 156 -22.41 18.21 12.10
N PRO A 157 -23.55 18.70 11.59
CA PRO A 157 -24.46 19.53 12.37
C PRO A 157 -24.96 18.78 13.61
N GLY A 158 -24.91 19.42 14.77
CA GLY A 158 -25.43 18.86 16.02
C GLY A 158 -24.57 17.80 16.70
N MET A 159 -23.38 17.47 16.19
CA MET A 159 -22.44 16.53 16.83
C MET A 159 -21.07 17.15 17.11
N ALA A 160 -20.93 17.77 18.28
CA ALA A 160 -19.67 18.39 18.71
C ALA A 160 -18.49 17.40 18.79
N GLN A 161 -18.74 16.09 18.95
CA GLN A 161 -17.71 15.07 19.11
C GLN A 161 -17.49 14.19 17.86
N ALA A 162 -18.02 14.58 16.69
CA ALA A 162 -17.89 13.80 15.47
C ALA A 162 -16.43 13.45 15.14
N GLY A 163 -15.51 14.42 15.22
CA GLY A 163 -14.08 14.17 14.95
C GLY A 163 -13.45 13.12 15.88
N ALA A 164 -13.82 13.11 17.17
CA ALA A 164 -13.34 12.11 18.12
C ALA A 164 -13.88 10.70 17.81
N MET A 165 -15.14 10.60 17.35
CA MET A 165 -15.72 9.32 16.95
C MET A 165 -15.02 8.74 15.72
N PHE A 166 -14.79 9.55 14.67
CA PHE A 166 -14.08 9.10 13.47
C PHE A 166 -12.66 8.64 13.78
N TYR A 167 -11.98 9.33 14.69
CA TYR A 167 -10.67 8.93 15.20
C TYR A 167 -10.70 7.57 15.91
N LEU A 168 -11.63 7.37 16.86
CA LEU A 168 -11.74 6.10 17.60
C LEU A 168 -12.11 4.94 16.67
N VAL A 169 -13.06 5.15 15.76
CA VAL A 169 -13.43 4.15 14.75
C VAL A 169 -12.24 3.83 13.84
N GLY A 170 -11.48 4.84 13.42
CA GLY A 170 -10.26 4.65 12.63
C GLY A 170 -9.22 3.81 13.37
N LEU A 171 -8.97 4.07 14.66
CA LEU A 171 -8.06 3.24 15.47
C LEU A 171 -8.56 1.80 15.61
N MET A 172 -9.84 1.60 15.88
CA MET A 172 -10.42 0.25 16.00
C MET A 172 -10.33 -0.53 14.69
N LEU A 173 -10.72 0.08 13.57
CA LEU A 173 -10.63 -0.54 12.24
C LEU A 173 -9.17 -0.80 11.85
N GLY A 174 -8.28 0.13 12.15
CA GLY A 174 -6.83 -0.02 11.95
C GLY A 174 -6.27 -1.22 12.71
N LEU A 175 -6.68 -1.43 13.96
CA LEU A 175 -6.25 -2.58 14.76
C LEU A 175 -6.79 -3.92 14.24
N VAL A 176 -8.05 -3.95 13.81
CA VAL A 176 -8.66 -5.14 13.19
C VAL A 176 -7.93 -5.50 11.90
N LEU A 177 -7.68 -4.51 11.04
CA LEU A 177 -6.95 -4.69 9.79
C LEU A 177 -5.49 -5.09 10.02
N TRP A 178 -4.83 -4.53 11.03
CA TRP A 178 -3.49 -4.94 11.44
C TRP A 178 -3.46 -6.41 11.87
N SER A 179 -4.42 -6.82 12.70
CA SER A 179 -4.53 -8.20 13.19
C SER A 179 -4.75 -9.18 12.04
N PHE A 180 -5.56 -8.79 11.05
CA PHE A 180 -5.74 -9.61 9.85
C PHE A 180 -4.48 -9.65 8.97
N ALA A 181 -3.76 -8.52 8.85
CA ALA A 181 -2.49 -8.47 8.13
C ALA A 181 -1.40 -9.34 8.78
N VAL A 182 -1.40 -9.48 10.12
CA VAL A 182 -0.46 -10.37 10.85
C VAL A 182 -0.58 -11.81 10.35
N GLN A 183 -1.79 -12.32 10.14
CA GLN A 183 -2.00 -13.69 9.64
C GLN A 183 -1.30 -13.90 8.29
N TRP A 184 -1.49 -12.96 7.36
CA TRP A 184 -0.85 -13.01 6.04
C TRP A 184 0.67 -12.82 6.11
N PHE A 185 1.14 -11.95 7.00
CA PHE A 185 2.56 -11.74 7.24
C PHE A 185 3.24 -13.01 7.76
N VAL A 186 2.66 -13.68 8.75
CA VAL A 186 3.18 -14.93 9.30
C VAL A 186 3.20 -16.03 8.23
N ILE A 187 2.12 -16.21 7.48
CA ILE A 187 2.05 -17.21 6.40
C ILE A 187 3.13 -16.93 5.36
N ALA A 188 3.30 -15.67 4.94
CA ALA A 188 4.30 -15.32 3.94
C ALA A 188 5.73 -15.57 4.45
N VAL A 189 6.03 -15.26 5.72
CA VAL A 189 7.34 -15.55 6.33
C VAL A 189 7.60 -17.06 6.38
N VAL A 190 6.63 -17.86 6.83
CA VAL A 190 6.76 -19.32 6.89
C VAL A 190 6.99 -19.90 5.48
N MET A 191 6.17 -19.50 4.51
CA MET A 191 6.30 -19.94 3.12
C MET A 191 7.65 -19.55 2.51
N MET A 192 8.14 -18.34 2.78
CA MET A 192 9.49 -17.90 2.38
C MET A 192 10.59 -18.74 3.01
N ALA A 193 10.46 -19.11 4.29
CA ALA A 193 11.44 -19.92 4.99
C ALA A 193 11.46 -21.39 4.51
N THR A 194 10.32 -21.92 4.07
CA THR A 194 10.20 -23.29 3.54
C THR A 194 10.44 -23.40 2.03
N ALA A 195 10.44 -22.28 1.30
CA ALA A 195 10.67 -22.28 -0.13
C ALA A 195 12.13 -22.59 -0.47
N SER A 196 12.35 -23.30 -1.59
CA SER A 196 13.70 -23.48 -2.13
C SER A 196 14.30 -22.14 -2.53
N SER A 197 15.63 -22.04 -2.47
CA SER A 197 16.33 -20.81 -2.83
C SER A 197 15.98 -20.39 -4.25
N PHE A 198 15.42 -19.19 -4.40
CA PHE A 198 15.03 -18.64 -5.70
C PHE A 198 15.99 -17.51 -6.09
N PRO A 199 16.36 -17.41 -7.38
CA PRO A 199 17.30 -16.39 -7.82
C PRO A 199 16.70 -14.99 -7.64
N PHE A 200 17.56 -14.04 -7.30
CA PHE A 200 17.18 -12.62 -7.30
C PHE A 200 16.60 -12.23 -8.67
N ASN A 201 15.56 -11.39 -8.69
CA ASN A 201 14.99 -10.78 -9.89
C ASN A 201 14.39 -9.42 -9.52
N MET A 202 13.95 -8.63 -10.51
CA MET A 202 13.37 -7.30 -10.24
C MET A 202 12.06 -7.35 -9.44
N GLY A 203 11.36 -8.49 -9.44
CA GLY A 203 10.17 -8.71 -8.63
C GLY A 203 10.42 -8.63 -7.12
N TRP A 204 11.67 -8.74 -6.65
CA TRP A 204 12.01 -8.56 -5.23
C TRP A 204 11.65 -7.16 -4.71
N TRP A 205 11.59 -6.15 -5.57
CA TRP A 205 11.10 -4.83 -5.18
C TRP A 205 9.64 -4.84 -4.69
N GLY A 206 8.85 -5.81 -5.16
CA GLY A 206 7.48 -6.02 -4.69
C GLY A 206 7.37 -6.44 -3.23
N PHE A 207 8.45 -6.88 -2.58
CA PHE A 207 8.46 -7.17 -1.15
C PHE A 207 8.44 -5.92 -0.27
N ILE A 208 9.06 -4.84 -0.74
CA ILE A 208 9.25 -3.63 0.06
C ILE A 208 7.93 -2.97 0.38
N PHE A 209 7.02 -2.87 -0.60
CA PHE A 209 5.77 -2.15 -0.41
C PHE A 209 4.89 -2.78 0.70
N PRO A 210 4.53 -4.08 0.68
CA PRO A 210 3.68 -4.65 1.72
C PRO A 210 4.33 -4.65 3.10
N VAL A 211 5.65 -4.93 3.19
CA VAL A 211 6.38 -4.90 4.46
C VAL A 211 6.45 -3.47 5.01
N GLY A 212 6.73 -2.50 4.15
CA GLY A 212 6.79 -1.09 4.52
C GLY A 212 5.44 -0.56 5.00
N ILE A 213 4.36 -0.91 4.31
CA ILE A 213 2.99 -0.53 4.72
C ILE A 213 2.59 -1.18 6.05
N PHE A 214 2.88 -2.48 6.24
CA PHE A 214 2.64 -3.15 7.52
C PHE A 214 3.43 -2.50 8.66
N THR A 215 4.66 -2.09 8.38
CA THR A 215 5.50 -1.35 9.31
C THR A 215 4.89 0.02 9.64
N LEU A 216 4.42 0.76 8.64
CA LEU A 216 3.75 2.07 8.83
C LEU A 216 2.48 1.95 9.66
N LEU A 217 1.63 0.95 9.40
CA LEU A 217 0.46 0.68 10.23
C LEU A 217 0.88 0.38 11.69
N THR A 218 1.92 -0.43 11.88
CA THR A 218 2.43 -0.75 13.23
C THR A 218 2.98 0.48 13.94
N ILE A 219 3.68 1.37 13.22
CA ILE A 219 4.15 2.67 13.75
C ILE A 219 2.96 3.55 14.12
N SER A 220 1.96 3.67 13.25
CA SER A 220 0.77 4.48 13.56
C SER A 220 -0.02 3.94 14.74
N ILE A 221 -0.05 2.63 14.98
CA ILE A 221 -0.63 2.06 16.19
C ILE A 221 0.28 2.36 17.40
N SER A 222 1.60 2.26 17.26
CA SER A 222 2.54 2.50 18.38
C SER A 222 2.60 3.96 18.86
N GLU A 223 2.31 4.91 17.96
CA GLU A 223 2.16 6.34 18.30
C GLU A 223 0.90 6.61 19.12
N GLU A 224 -0.16 5.82 18.91
CA GLU A 224 -1.48 6.08 19.47
C GLU A 224 -1.77 5.26 20.73
N PHE A 225 -1.18 4.06 20.81
CA PHE A 225 -1.23 3.20 21.98
C PHE A 225 0.03 3.36 22.82
N ASP A 226 -0.13 3.65 24.12
CA ASP A 226 1.00 3.66 25.06
C ASP A 226 1.41 2.24 25.51
N PHE A 227 1.54 1.33 24.55
CA PHE A 227 1.98 -0.03 24.79
C PHE A 227 3.39 -0.25 24.27
N ARG A 228 4.29 -0.62 25.18
CA ARG A 228 5.71 -0.89 24.87
C ARG A 228 5.89 -1.94 23.77
N PHE A 229 4.99 -2.91 23.67
CA PHE A 229 4.97 -3.92 22.63
C PHE A 229 5.00 -3.32 21.22
N PHE A 230 4.05 -2.44 20.89
CA PHE A 230 3.96 -1.83 19.56
C PHE A 230 5.16 -0.93 19.27
N LYS A 231 5.68 -0.23 20.27
CA LYS A 231 6.90 0.59 20.13
C LYS A 231 8.09 -0.27 19.73
N ILE A 232 8.38 -1.36 20.46
CA ILE A 232 9.48 -2.27 20.12
C ILE A 232 9.27 -2.91 18.74
N LEU A 233 8.05 -3.42 18.48
CA LEU A 233 7.74 -4.09 17.23
C LEU A 233 7.93 -3.17 16.02
N SER A 234 7.47 -1.92 16.12
CA SER A 234 7.64 -0.91 15.07
C SER A 234 9.12 -0.63 14.77
N CYS A 235 9.98 -0.51 15.78
CA CYS A 235 11.43 -0.34 15.59
C CYS A 235 12.07 -1.55 14.89
N VAL A 236 11.73 -2.77 15.30
CA VAL A 236 12.25 -4.01 14.70
C VAL A 236 11.82 -4.10 13.23
N LEU A 237 10.54 -3.92 12.94
CA LEU A 237 10.00 -3.97 11.57
C LEU A 237 10.62 -2.90 10.68
N ALA A 238 10.79 -1.67 11.19
CA ALA A 238 11.46 -0.59 10.46
C ALA A 238 12.92 -0.94 10.13
N GLY A 239 13.68 -1.48 11.10
CA GLY A 239 15.04 -1.95 10.87
C GLY A 239 15.13 -3.03 9.79
N VAL A 240 14.25 -4.04 9.87
CA VAL A 240 14.16 -5.10 8.85
C VAL A 240 13.81 -4.52 7.48
N CYS A 241 12.86 -3.60 7.40
CA CYS A 241 12.46 -2.97 6.15
C CYS A 241 13.62 -2.19 5.50
N VAL A 242 14.38 -1.43 6.29
CA VAL A 242 15.55 -0.67 5.82
C VAL A 242 16.65 -1.63 5.34
N LEU A 243 16.96 -2.67 6.11
CA LEU A 243 17.97 -3.66 5.73
C LEU A 243 17.58 -4.42 4.45
N ALA A 244 16.31 -4.80 4.33
CA ALA A 244 15.78 -5.45 3.12
C ALA A 244 15.88 -4.52 1.90
N TRP A 245 15.50 -3.24 2.06
CA TRP A 245 15.62 -2.23 1.01
C TRP A 245 17.07 -2.04 0.55
N VAL A 246 18.02 -1.87 1.49
CA VAL A 246 19.45 -1.72 1.17
C VAL A 246 19.97 -2.99 0.48
N GLY A 247 19.62 -4.17 0.97
CA GLY A 247 20.04 -5.45 0.38
C GLY A 247 19.55 -5.62 -1.06
N ILE A 248 18.28 -5.27 -1.33
CA ILE A 248 17.70 -5.29 -2.68
C ILE A 248 18.38 -4.24 -3.56
N ALA A 249 18.54 -3.00 -3.07
CA ALA A 249 19.19 -1.91 -3.81
C ALA A 249 20.63 -2.26 -4.21
N VAL A 250 21.43 -2.82 -3.30
CA VAL A 250 22.81 -3.26 -3.58
C VAL A 250 22.82 -4.35 -4.66
N ARG A 251 21.92 -5.33 -4.59
CA ARG A 251 21.82 -6.40 -5.61
C ARG A 251 21.36 -5.86 -6.96
N THR A 252 20.43 -4.91 -6.96
CA THR A 252 19.99 -4.16 -8.15
C THR A 252 21.19 -3.44 -8.77
N ILE A 253 21.92 -2.62 -8.01
CA ILE A 253 23.12 -1.89 -8.50
C ILE A 253 24.16 -2.86 -9.07
N LYS A 254 24.50 -3.95 -8.36
CA LYS A 254 25.43 -4.98 -8.87
C LYS A 254 24.97 -5.58 -10.21
N ARG A 255 23.66 -5.77 -10.40
CA ARG A 255 23.10 -6.29 -11.66
C ARG A 255 23.03 -5.26 -12.78
N VAL A 256 22.83 -3.98 -12.46
CA VAL A 256 22.97 -2.88 -13.43
C VAL A 256 24.41 -2.83 -13.93
N ILE A 257 25.38 -2.78 -13.02
CA ILE A 257 26.81 -2.67 -13.35
C ILE A 257 27.27 -3.89 -14.17
N SER A 258 26.78 -5.08 -13.86
CA SER A 258 27.13 -6.30 -14.61
C SER A 258 26.36 -6.48 -15.93
N GLY A 259 25.44 -5.57 -16.29
CA GLY A 259 24.62 -5.67 -17.51
C GLY A 259 23.56 -6.77 -17.50
N LYS A 260 23.44 -7.54 -16.41
CA LYS A 260 22.54 -8.71 -16.29
C LYS A 260 21.11 -8.34 -15.88
N MET A 261 20.81 -7.05 -15.72
CA MET A 261 19.49 -6.57 -15.31
C MET A 261 18.50 -6.49 -16.46
N PHE A 262 18.94 -5.98 -17.60
CA PHE A 262 18.12 -5.73 -18.77
C PHE A 262 18.19 -6.92 -19.72
N PHE A 263 17.69 -8.07 -19.27
CA PHE A 263 17.45 -9.21 -20.14
C PHE A 263 15.97 -9.17 -20.53
N ALA A 264 15.69 -8.93 -21.81
CA ALA A 264 14.34 -8.98 -22.35
C ALA A 264 14.07 -10.43 -22.81
N PRO A 265 13.28 -11.23 -22.08
CA PRO A 265 13.06 -12.64 -22.42
C PRO A 265 12.40 -12.80 -23.80
N CYS A 266 11.63 -11.79 -24.23
CA CYS A 266 11.01 -11.72 -25.54
C CYS A 266 12.01 -11.51 -26.70
N LEU A 267 13.23 -11.04 -26.44
CA LEU A 267 14.28 -10.83 -27.45
C LEU A 267 15.31 -11.98 -27.48
N GLY A 268 15.24 -12.93 -26.55
CA GLY A 268 16.17 -14.08 -26.47
C GLY A 268 17.65 -13.72 -26.31
N THR A 269 17.95 -12.44 -26.07
CA THR A 269 19.28 -11.85 -26.05
C THR A 269 19.39 -10.82 -24.93
N ASP A 270 20.59 -10.63 -24.38
CA ASP A 270 20.87 -9.48 -23.51
C ASP A 270 21.01 -8.19 -24.34
N LEU A 271 21.15 -7.03 -23.68
CA LEU A 271 21.38 -5.73 -24.35
C LEU A 271 22.57 -5.72 -25.32
N PHE A 272 23.47 -6.71 -25.25
CA PHE A 272 24.66 -6.85 -26.10
C PHE A 272 24.48 -7.94 -27.16
N GLY A 273 23.27 -8.45 -27.37
CA GLY A 273 22.98 -9.44 -28.40
C GLY A 273 23.48 -10.86 -28.09
N LYS A 274 23.92 -11.14 -26.85
CA LYS A 274 24.33 -12.50 -26.48
C LYS A 274 23.11 -13.36 -26.17
N LYS A 275 22.99 -14.47 -26.90
CA LYS A 275 22.02 -15.53 -26.59
C LYS A 275 22.33 -16.12 -25.21
N ALA A 276 21.30 -16.32 -24.40
CA ALA A 276 21.44 -17.03 -23.14
C ALA A 276 22.03 -18.44 -23.38
N PRO A 277 22.97 -18.92 -22.54
CA PRO A 277 23.38 -20.32 -22.61
C PRO A 277 22.14 -21.19 -22.41
N ALA A 278 21.93 -22.14 -23.32
CA ALA A 278 20.85 -23.11 -23.22
C ALA A 278 20.99 -23.84 -21.87
N LYS A 279 19.91 -23.84 -21.08
CA LYS A 279 19.79 -24.71 -19.91
C LYS A 279 19.52 -26.14 -20.35
#